data_AF-A0A0M3JTB7-F1
#
_entry.id   AF-A0A0M3JTB7-F1
#
_cell.length_a   1.000
_cell.length_b   1.000
_cell.length_c   1.000
_cell.angle_alpha   90.00
_cell.angle_beta   90.00
_cell.angle_gamma   90.00
#
_symmetry.space_group_name_H-M   'P 1'
#
loop_
_entity.id
_entity.type
_entity.pdbx_description
1 polymer ?
#
loop_
_entity_poly.entity_id
_entity_poly.type
_entity_poly.pdbx_seq_one_letter_code
_entity_poly.pdbx_strand_id
1 'polypeptide(L)'
;MDFNIAAEEMRRLAKEPTDSEKLLLYGLYKQAIHGNIPSTDDYPRPIGDNNEWAVLKYNAWCANVVEMIITNQSQQVLGKTRGECEKEYVEFAEDMIKKYERKIIRSKWNSEVWSVDY
;
A
#
# COMPACT_ATOMS: atom_id res chain seq x y z
N MET A 1 -6.18 7.73 -11.93
CA MET A 1 -5.57 6.39 -12.16
C MET A 1 -6.38 5.33 -11.41
N ASP A 2 -6.43 4.06 -11.82
CA ASP A 2 -7.09 3.01 -11.01
C ASP A 2 -6.10 2.34 -10.03
N PHE A 3 -6.61 1.62 -9.02
CA PHE A 3 -5.79 0.99 -7.98
C PHE A 3 -4.78 -0.04 -8.53
N ASN A 4 -5.16 -0.85 -9.52
CA ASN A 4 -4.27 -1.86 -10.09
C ASN A 4 -3.16 -1.20 -10.91
N ILE A 5 -3.50 -0.18 -11.70
CA ILE A 5 -2.53 0.64 -12.43
C ILE A 5 -1.60 1.33 -11.45
N ALA A 6 -2.12 1.94 -10.38
CA ALA A 6 -1.32 2.58 -9.34
C ALA A 6 -0.31 1.61 -8.71
N ALA A 7 -0.75 0.39 -8.38
CA ALA A 7 0.13 -0.63 -7.80
C ALA A 7 1.24 -1.08 -8.76
N GLU A 8 0.95 -1.17 -10.06
CA GLU A 8 1.97 -1.45 -11.07
C GLU A 8 2.93 -0.27 -11.27
N GLU A 9 2.44 0.98 -11.23
CA GLU A 9 3.26 2.18 -11.33
C GLU A 9 4.22 2.32 -10.14
N MET A 10 3.82 1.93 -8.93
CA MET A 10 4.71 1.91 -7.75
C MET A 10 5.90 0.97 -7.92
N ARG A 11 5.78 -0.10 -8.74
CA ARG A 11 6.91 -0.99 -9.09
C ARG A 11 7.85 -0.37 -10.13
N ARG A 12 7.40 0.67 -10.82
CA ARG A 12 8.08 1.30 -11.96
C ARG A 12 8.66 2.68 -11.64
N LEU A 13 8.72 3.07 -10.37
CA LEU A 13 9.35 4.33 -9.97
C LEU A 13 10.84 4.33 -10.36
N ALA A 14 11.34 5.47 -10.82
CA ALA A 14 12.74 5.62 -11.23
C ALA A 14 13.69 5.65 -10.03
N LYS A 15 13.20 6.15 -8.89
CA LYS A 15 13.93 6.31 -7.64
C LYS A 15 13.24 5.53 -6.54
N GLU A 16 14.01 5.11 -5.55
CA GLU A 16 13.50 4.32 -4.42
C GLU A 16 12.75 5.23 -3.42
N PRO A 17 11.51 4.89 -3.05
CA PRO A 17 10.78 5.55 -1.98
C PRO A 17 11.45 5.37 -0.62
N THR A 18 11.12 6.26 0.32
CA THR A 18 11.51 6.07 1.73
C THR A 18 10.72 4.92 2.36
N ASP A 19 11.26 4.34 3.43
CA ASP A 19 10.64 3.20 4.10
C ASP A 19 9.26 3.55 4.70
N SER A 20 9.06 4.79 5.17
CA SER A 20 7.75 5.25 5.65
C SER A 20 6.72 5.28 4.52
N GLU A 21 7.08 5.72 3.32
CA GLU A 21 6.20 5.75 2.15
C GLU A 21 5.89 4.32 1.67
N LYS A 22 6.88 3.42 1.68
CA LYS A 22 6.67 1.99 1.39
C LYS A 22 5.71 1.35 2.39
N LEU A 23 5.85 1.66 3.67
CA LEU A 23 4.99 1.13 4.73
C LEU A 23 3.56 1.66 4.60
N LEU A 24 3.38 2.95 4.27
CA LEU A 24 2.06 3.53 4.03
C LEU A 24 1.34 2.84 2.85
N LEU A 25 2.03 2.72 1.70
CA LEU A 25 1.52 1.98 0.54
C LEU A 25 1.18 0.53 0.91
N TYR A 26 2.05 -0.13 1.67
CA TYR A 26 1.83 -1.52 2.11
C TYR A 26 0.56 -1.65 2.96
N GLY A 27 0.37 -0.78 3.95
CA GLY A 27 -0.80 -0.79 4.82
C GLY A 27 -2.10 -0.61 4.05
N LEU A 28 -2.17 0.41 3.20
CA LEU A 28 -3.33 0.70 2.35
C LEU A 28 -3.62 -0.46 1.38
N TYR A 29 -2.59 -1.02 0.75
CA TYR A 29 -2.73 -2.15 -0.17
C TYR A 29 -3.27 -3.40 0.53
N LYS A 30 -2.73 -3.74 1.71
CA LYS A 30 -3.18 -4.90 2.50
C LYS A 30 -4.63 -4.75 2.94
N GLN A 31 -5.01 -3.56 3.41
CA GLN A 31 -6.39 -3.28 3.82
C GLN A 31 -7.35 -3.32 2.61
N ALA A 32 -6.95 -2.80 1.45
CA ALA A 32 -7.78 -2.84 0.23
C ALA A 32 -8.05 -4.27 -0.26
N ILE A 33 -7.06 -5.16 -0.19
CA ILE A 33 -7.19 -6.54 -0.71
C ILE A 33 -7.78 -7.50 0.31
N HIS A 34 -7.30 -7.47 1.55
CA HIS A 34 -7.66 -8.45 2.57
C HIS A 34 -8.73 -7.94 3.52
N GLY A 35 -9.03 -6.63 3.51
CA GLY A 35 -9.86 -6.02 4.52
C GLY A 35 -9.16 -5.99 5.87
N ASN A 36 -9.95 -6.14 6.93
CA ASN A 36 -9.49 -6.03 8.30
C ASN A 36 -8.44 -7.10 8.62
N ILE A 37 -7.44 -6.70 9.39
CA ILE A 37 -6.45 -7.66 9.88
C ILE A 37 -7.15 -8.75 10.71
N PRO A 38 -6.81 -10.03 10.50
CA PRO A 38 -7.38 -11.12 11.29
C PRO A 38 -7.06 -11.01 12.78
N SER A 39 -7.68 -11.89 13.57
CA SER A 39 -7.37 -12.02 14.99
C SER A 39 -5.89 -12.37 15.20
N THR A 40 -5.36 -12.04 16.39
CA THR A 40 -3.97 -12.38 16.73
C THR A 40 -3.73 -13.88 16.84
N ASP A 41 -4.78 -14.69 16.99
CA ASP A 41 -4.67 -16.15 17.05
C ASP A 41 -4.43 -16.73 15.65
N ASP A 42 -5.08 -16.16 14.62
CA ASP A 42 -4.94 -16.57 13.22
C ASP A 42 -3.74 -15.90 12.53
N TYR A 43 -3.41 -14.68 12.95
CA TYR A 43 -2.34 -13.87 12.38
C TYR A 43 -1.52 -13.20 13.49
N PRO A 44 -0.63 -13.95 14.16
CA PRO A 44 0.12 -13.44 15.30
C PRO A 44 1.06 -12.32 14.88
N ARG A 45 1.16 -11.30 15.75
CA ARG A 45 2.13 -10.23 15.59
C ARG A 45 3.54 -10.84 15.57
N PRO A 46 4.41 -10.50 14.60
CA PRO A 46 5.79 -10.95 14.61
C PRO A 46 6.52 -10.52 15.89
N ILE A 47 7.29 -11.42 16.51
CA ILE A 47 8.08 -11.17 17.72
C ILE A 47 9.57 -11.42 17.40
N GLY A 48 10.47 -10.61 17.98
CA GLY A 48 11.93 -10.81 17.96
C GLY A 48 12.73 -9.79 17.14
N ASP A 49 14.01 -9.64 17.48
CA ASP A 49 14.91 -8.60 16.94
C ASP A 49 15.22 -8.76 15.44
N ASN A 50 15.16 -10.00 14.91
CA ASN A 50 15.33 -10.26 13.47
C ASN A 50 14.07 -9.99 12.64
N ASN A 51 12.98 -9.50 13.26
CA ASN A 51 11.68 -9.31 12.62
C ASN A 51 11.22 -7.84 12.57
N GLU A 52 12.11 -6.87 12.78
CA GLU A 52 11.76 -5.44 12.85
C GLU A 52 10.93 -4.98 11.64
N TRP A 53 11.34 -5.34 10.42
CA TRP A 53 10.61 -4.98 9.21
C TRP A 53 9.22 -5.64 9.12
N ALA A 54 9.10 -6.88 9.59
CA ALA A 54 7.81 -7.58 9.65
C ALA A 54 6.87 -6.93 10.67
N VAL A 55 7.41 -6.46 11.79
CA VAL A 55 6.67 -5.68 12.81
C VAL A 55 6.21 -4.35 12.22
N LEU A 56 7.06 -3.64 11.49
CA LEU A 56 6.69 -2.37 10.84
C LEU A 56 5.56 -2.57 9.83
N LYS A 57 5.62 -3.62 9.01
CA LYS A 57 4.54 -3.99 8.08
C LYS A 57 3.24 -4.32 8.80
N TYR A 58 3.31 -5.11 9.88
CA TYR A 58 2.16 -5.44 10.70
C TYR A 58 1.52 -4.15 11.26
N ASN A 59 2.33 -3.28 11.86
CA ASN A 59 1.86 -2.01 12.40
C ASN A 59 1.26 -1.10 11.32
N ALA A 60 1.85 -1.07 10.12
CA ALA A 60 1.33 -0.28 9.00
C ALA A 60 -0.04 -0.76 8.50
N TRP A 61 -0.30 -2.07 8.51
CA TRP A 61 -1.64 -2.59 8.23
C TRP A 61 -2.61 -2.23 9.37
N CYS A 62 -2.20 -2.43 10.63
CA CYS A 62 -2.99 -2.03 11.80
C CYS A 62 -3.32 -0.54 11.86
N ALA A 63 -2.49 0.35 11.29
CA ALA A 63 -2.75 1.78 11.27
C ALA A 63 -4.01 2.16 10.47
N ASN A 64 -4.52 1.26 9.63
CA ASN A 64 -5.77 1.45 8.88
C ASN A 64 -7.01 0.95 9.65
N VAL A 65 -6.82 0.45 10.87
CA VAL A 65 -7.91 0.15 11.80
C VAL A 65 -8.48 1.46 12.34
N VAL A 66 -9.80 1.61 12.26
CA VAL A 66 -10.51 2.81 12.72
C VAL A 66 -11.13 2.56 14.08
N GLU A 67 -11.74 1.40 14.29
CA GLU A 67 -12.43 1.06 15.52
C GLU A 67 -12.20 -0.40 15.91
N MET A 68 -12.09 -0.64 17.22
CA MET A 68 -12.05 -1.99 17.80
C MET A 68 -13.33 -2.21 18.59
N ILE A 69 -14.22 -3.04 18.05
CA ILE A 69 -15.50 -3.37 18.65
C ILE A 69 -15.30 -4.59 19.56
N ILE A 70 -15.33 -4.36 20.87
CA ILE A 70 -15.26 -5.42 21.88
C ILE A 70 -16.69 -5.74 22.31
N THR A 71 -17.17 -6.93 21.96
CA THR A 71 -18.42 -7.48 22.49
C THR A 71 -18.13 -8.55 23.52
N ASN A 72 -19.12 -8.88 24.34
CA ASN A 72 -19.01 -9.88 25.41
C ASN A 72 -18.63 -11.29 24.91
N GLN A 73 -18.68 -11.54 23.60
CA GLN A 73 -18.40 -12.83 22.95
C GLN A 73 -17.36 -12.77 21.81
N SER A 74 -17.01 -11.59 21.30
CA SER A 74 -16.07 -11.47 20.18
C SER A 74 -15.42 -10.08 20.08
N GLN A 75 -14.20 -10.05 19.57
CA GLN A 75 -13.47 -8.84 19.22
C GLN A 75 -13.47 -8.69 17.70
N GLN A 76 -14.10 -7.64 17.18
CA GLN A 76 -14.07 -7.29 15.76
C GLN A 76 -13.24 -6.02 15.55
N VAL A 77 -12.38 -6.07 14.55
CA VAL A 77 -11.58 -4.92 14.13
C VAL A 77 -12.25 -4.34 12.89
N LEU A 78 -12.67 -3.09 12.93
CA LEU A 78 -13.22 -2.37 11.79
C LEU A 78 -12.19 -1.36 11.30
N GLY A 79 -11.62 -1.62 10.13
CA GLY A 79 -10.74 -0.68 9.44
C GLY A 79 -11.46 0.10 8.36
N LYS A 80 -10.68 0.92 7.67
CA LYS A 80 -11.12 1.63 6.46
C LYS A 80 -11.73 0.66 5.46
N THR A 81 -12.75 1.15 4.76
CA THR A 81 -13.37 0.38 3.68
C THR A 81 -12.40 0.21 2.52
N ARG A 82 -12.63 -0.82 1.69
CA ARG A 82 -11.84 -1.05 0.49
C ARG A 82 -11.78 0.18 -0.42
N GLY A 83 -12.91 0.84 -0.65
CA GLY A 83 -12.99 2.02 -1.54
C GLY A 83 -12.19 3.21 -1.01
N GLU A 84 -12.19 3.45 0.30
CA GLU A 84 -11.37 4.49 0.92
C GLU A 84 -9.88 4.19 0.78
N CYS A 85 -9.46 2.95 1.06
CA CYS A 85 -8.08 2.54 0.91
C CYS A 85 -7.60 2.60 -0.54
N GLU A 86 -8.40 2.14 -1.50
CA GLU A 86 -8.06 2.22 -2.93
C GLU A 86 -7.89 3.69 -3.37
N LYS A 87 -8.80 4.57 -2.93
CA LYS A 87 -8.73 5.99 -3.25
C LYS A 87 -7.47 6.64 -2.67
N GLU A 88 -7.21 6.47 -1.37
CA GLU A 88 -6.02 7.01 -0.72
C GLU A 88 -4.73 6.45 -1.33
N TYR A 89 -4.72 5.16 -1.68
CA TYR A 89 -3.57 4.53 -2.35
C TYR A 89 -3.29 5.18 -3.70
N VAL A 90 -4.33 5.42 -4.51
CA VAL A 90 -4.20 6.06 -5.82
C VAL A 90 -3.69 7.49 -5.67
N GLU A 91 -4.29 8.30 -4.79
CA GLU A 91 -3.86 9.68 -4.54
C GLU A 91 -2.39 9.73 -4.14
N PHE A 92 -1.99 8.87 -3.20
CA PHE A 92 -0.61 8.78 -2.76
C PHE A 92 0.33 8.30 -3.88
N ALA A 93 -0.09 7.33 -4.69
CA ALA A 93 0.68 6.84 -5.83
C ALA A 93 0.88 7.93 -6.90
N GLU A 94 -0.11 8.79 -7.14
CA GLU A 94 0.04 9.92 -8.07
C GLU A 94 1.10 10.91 -7.58
N ASP A 95 1.14 11.22 -6.28
CA ASP A 95 2.17 12.07 -5.70
C ASP A 95 3.55 11.44 -5.71
N MET A 96 3.62 10.12 -5.48
CA MET A 96 4.84 9.34 -5.60
C MET A 96 5.40 9.35 -7.03
N ILE A 97 4.55 9.23 -8.05
CA ILE A 97 4.97 9.33 -9.45
C ILE A 97 5.53 10.72 -9.76
N LYS A 98 4.90 11.79 -9.26
CA LYS A 98 5.42 13.17 -9.41
C LYS A 98 6.78 13.34 -8.73
N LYS A 99 6.96 12.74 -7.56
CA LYS A 99 8.17 12.89 -6.73
C LYS A 99 9.34 12.03 -7.20
N TYR A 100 9.09 10.77 -7.54
CA TYR A 100 10.11 9.76 -7.84
C TYR A 100 10.27 9.46 -9.32
N GLU A 101 9.38 10.01 -10.16
CA GLU A 101 9.34 9.86 -11.62
C GLU A 101 9.14 8.41 -12.08
N ARG A 102 8.72 8.23 -13.34
CA ARG A 102 8.61 6.91 -13.94
C ARG A 102 9.96 6.46 -14.47
N LYS A 103 10.32 5.19 -14.25
CA LYS A 103 11.46 4.55 -14.90
C LYS A 103 11.14 4.33 -16.37
N ILE A 104 11.50 5.28 -17.22
CA ILE A 104 11.29 5.21 -18.66
C ILE A 104 12.49 4.49 -19.29
N ILE A 105 12.32 3.21 -19.61
CA ILE A 105 13.29 2.49 -20.47
C ILE A 105 12.93 2.82 -21.91
N ARG A 106 13.61 3.80 -22.51
CA ARG A 106 13.42 4.16 -23.92
C ARG A 106 14.07 3.09 -24.80
N SER A 107 13.25 2.32 -25.52
CA SER A 107 13.70 1.52 -26.66
C SER A 107 13.55 2.34 -27.95
N LYS A 108 14.25 1.96 -29.03
CA LYS A 108 14.18 2.62 -30.36
C LYS A 108 12.73 2.73 -30.88
N TRP A 109 11.84 1.81 -30.47
CA TRP A 109 10.44 1.78 -30.86
C TRP A 109 9.55 2.73 -30.02
N ASN A 110 9.97 3.12 -28.83
CA ASN A 110 9.18 4.01 -27.96
C ASN A 110 9.14 5.46 -28.45
N SER A 111 10.02 5.85 -29.39
CA SER A 111 9.97 7.15 -30.08
C SER A 111 9.10 7.16 -31.34
N GLU A 112 8.66 5.98 -31.82
CA GLU A 112 7.80 5.85 -33.01
C GLU A 112 6.32 5.69 -32.66
N VAL A 113 5.99 5.46 -31.37
CA VAL A 113 4.63 5.53 -30.86
C VAL A 113 4.32 6.99 -30.55
N TRP A 114 3.57 7.62 -31.45
CA TRP A 114 3.17 9.02 -31.42
C TRP A 114 2.52 9.40 -30.07
N SER A 115 2.86 10.60 -29.59
CA SER A 115 2.22 11.37 -28.50
C SER A 115 1.87 10.57 -27.24
N VAL A 116 2.80 10.48 -26.30
CA VAL A 116 2.41 10.47 -24.89
C VAL A 116 2.64 11.89 -24.39
N ASP A 117 1.63 12.74 -24.63
CA ASP A 117 1.57 14.08 -24.05
C ASP A 117 1.59 13.92 -22.51
N TYR A 118 2.56 14.60 -21.89
CA TYR A 118 2.71 14.71 -20.44
C TYR A 118 1.86 15.86 -19.90
#